data_AF-A0A2R6MY28-F1
#
_entry.id   AF-A0A2R6MY28-F1
#
_cell.length_a   1.000
_cell.length_b   1.000
_cell.length_c   1.000
_cell.angle_alpha   90.00
_cell.angle_beta   90.00
_cell.angle_gamma   90.00
#
_symmetry.space_group_name_H-M   'P 1'
#
loop_
_entity.id
_entity.type
_entity.pdbx_description
1 polymer ?
#
loop_
_entity_poly.entity_id
_entity_poly.type
_entity_poly.pdbx_seq_one_letter_code
_entity_poly.pdbx_strand_id
1 'polypeptide(L)'
;MTEHADHDHEHHLPPKSSVKRWLVTTNHKDIGALYIITSLFFLIAGGILAMMIRTQLWTPGGSILGGQGYNQAVTSHGLLMVFWFISPFAFGLANYLVPLQIGADDLAFPRLNAMSYWVYLFSGLLFLASFFLGSSLAGGWTIYQPLNVPAYIPEVNQVGSLATIFALMLFVASVTMGSVNFLTTFYRMRAEGLRVRDMPLFSVSILLTVWMMLFAFAALLAAVILLSFDHLLGSVWFSTAEGGSLLWAHLFWFFGHPEVYIVFFPALGVMAEVFQTFSGKRIVGRKWFVIAMALVAIQSFVVWMHHMFLTAINLPIKTIFMATTIGISLPFDLMVFALIYTLVKGKIRFKTPFLFSFGALLLFILGGITGVFLGAVVLDYQFRGTYWVATSRCFSSGSTSFISRCSSSGRRPGACSTTPPSSRCGTASRRSARSCSPRRSW
;
A
#
# COMPACT_ATOMS: atom_id res chain seq x y z
N MET A 1 -44.19 -37.18 -22.13
CA MET A 1 -42.77 -37.43 -22.45
C MET A 1 -42.24 -36.14 -23.06
N THR A 2 -41.75 -35.25 -22.22
CA THR A 2 -41.12 -33.99 -22.60
C THR A 2 -39.94 -33.82 -21.65
N GLU A 3 -38.80 -34.35 -22.07
CA GLU A 3 -37.51 -34.10 -21.44
C GLU A 3 -37.21 -32.60 -21.54
N HIS A 4 -37.15 -31.93 -20.40
CA HIS A 4 -36.46 -30.66 -20.28
C HIS A 4 -34.96 -30.97 -20.34
N ALA A 5 -34.32 -30.61 -21.46
CA ALA A 5 -32.89 -30.53 -21.55
C ALA A 5 -32.42 -29.34 -20.72
N ASP A 6 -31.91 -29.62 -19.52
CA ASP A 6 -31.12 -28.67 -18.73
C ASP A 6 -29.81 -28.42 -19.48
N HIS A 7 -29.76 -27.31 -20.22
CA HIS A 7 -28.51 -26.76 -20.73
C HIS A 7 -27.83 -25.98 -19.60
N ASP A 8 -27.21 -26.72 -18.69
CA ASP A 8 -26.20 -26.18 -17.76
C ASP A 8 -24.98 -25.73 -18.56
N HIS A 9 -25.04 -24.50 -19.09
CA HIS A 9 -23.85 -23.78 -19.50
C HIS A 9 -23.10 -23.28 -18.25
N GLU A 10 -22.53 -24.21 -17.47
CA GLU A 10 -21.49 -23.84 -16.52
C GLU A 10 -20.37 -23.19 -17.32
N HIS A 11 -20.23 -21.87 -17.21
CA HIS A 11 -19.14 -21.10 -17.79
C HIS A 11 -17.83 -21.50 -17.09
N HIS A 12 -17.29 -22.66 -17.45
CA HIS A 12 -15.98 -23.10 -17.01
C HIS A 12 -14.96 -22.11 -17.56
N LEU A 13 -14.36 -21.31 -16.67
CA LEU A 13 -13.21 -20.49 -17.01
C LEU A 13 -12.15 -21.37 -17.68
N PRO A 14 -11.42 -20.87 -18.70
CA PRO A 14 -10.36 -21.66 -19.32
C PRO A 14 -9.37 -22.16 -18.25
N PRO A 15 -8.65 -23.27 -18.52
CA PRO A 15 -7.67 -23.81 -17.57
C PRO A 15 -6.70 -22.74 -17.09
N LYS A 16 -6.23 -22.83 -15.83
CA LYS A 16 -5.24 -21.87 -15.29
C LYS A 16 -3.93 -21.84 -16.08
N SER A 17 -3.63 -22.90 -16.83
CA SER A 17 -2.48 -22.97 -17.76
C SER A 17 -2.68 -22.16 -19.04
N SER A 18 -3.91 -21.76 -19.37
CA SER A 18 -4.21 -20.99 -20.58
C SER A 18 -3.92 -19.51 -20.36
N VAL A 19 -3.03 -18.94 -21.20
CA VAL A 19 -2.76 -17.49 -21.23
C VAL A 19 -4.05 -16.70 -21.49
N LYS A 20 -4.95 -17.24 -22.33
CA LYS A 20 -6.24 -16.60 -22.64
C LYS A 20 -7.05 -16.31 -21.37
N ARG A 21 -7.05 -17.21 -20.38
CA ARG A 21 -7.74 -17.00 -19.10
C ARG A 21 -7.31 -15.68 -18.46
N TRP A 22 -6.00 -15.47 -18.33
CA TRP A 22 -5.44 -14.33 -17.62
C TRP A 22 -5.62 -13.01 -18.38
N LEU A 23 -5.69 -13.05 -19.71
CA LEU A 23 -5.91 -11.86 -20.53
C LEU A 23 -7.36 -11.37 -20.51
N VAL A 24 -8.34 -12.29 -20.48
CA VAL A 24 -9.78 -11.93 -20.62
C VAL A 24 -10.62 -12.16 -19.35
N THR A 25 -9.99 -12.51 -18.22
CA THR A 25 -10.73 -12.80 -16.98
C THR A 25 -11.42 -11.57 -16.41
N THR A 26 -12.65 -11.77 -15.93
CA THR A 26 -13.36 -10.81 -15.09
C THR A 26 -13.49 -11.29 -13.65
N ASN A 27 -12.99 -12.49 -13.33
CA ASN A 27 -13.13 -13.10 -12.00
C ASN A 27 -12.24 -12.38 -10.98
N HIS A 28 -12.84 -11.87 -9.89
CA HIS A 28 -12.10 -11.15 -8.84
C HIS A 28 -10.91 -11.93 -8.23
N LYS A 29 -10.96 -13.27 -8.19
CA LYS A 29 -9.86 -14.11 -7.65
C LYS A 29 -8.66 -14.11 -8.59
N ASP A 30 -8.91 -14.23 -9.89
CA ASP A 30 -7.85 -14.22 -10.90
C ASP A 30 -7.25 -12.81 -11.01
N ILE A 31 -8.08 -11.76 -11.03
CA ILE A 31 -7.63 -10.36 -11.02
C ILE A 31 -6.85 -10.05 -9.74
N GLY A 32 -7.32 -10.52 -8.57
CA GLY A 32 -6.59 -10.38 -7.31
C GLY A 32 -5.22 -11.03 -7.35
N ALA A 33 -5.11 -12.23 -7.96
CA ALA A 33 -3.83 -12.90 -8.15
C ALA A 33 -2.90 -12.13 -9.11
N LEU A 34 -3.43 -11.55 -10.19
CA LEU A 34 -2.69 -10.70 -11.11
C LEU A 34 -2.10 -9.47 -10.41
N TYR A 35 -2.90 -8.75 -9.61
CA TYR A 35 -2.41 -7.64 -8.79
C TYR A 35 -1.29 -8.05 -7.83
N ILE A 36 -1.43 -9.19 -7.14
CA ILE A 36 -0.42 -9.71 -6.20
C ILE A 36 0.88 -10.04 -6.94
N ILE A 37 0.81 -10.75 -8.07
CA ILE A 37 2.01 -11.15 -8.82
C ILE A 37 2.74 -9.92 -9.38
N THR A 38 2.01 -9.00 -10.00
CA THR A 38 2.57 -7.78 -10.58
C THR A 38 3.18 -6.86 -9.51
N SER A 39 2.52 -6.70 -8.36
CA SER A 39 3.07 -5.92 -7.25
C SER A 39 4.32 -6.57 -6.63
N LEU A 40 4.38 -7.90 -6.54
CA LEU A 40 5.59 -8.61 -6.10
C LEU A 40 6.77 -8.43 -7.08
N PHE A 41 6.51 -8.32 -8.38
CA PHE A 41 7.55 -7.96 -9.34
C PHE A 41 8.11 -6.55 -9.06
N PHE A 42 7.24 -5.56 -8.80
CA PHE A 42 7.69 -4.21 -8.45
C PHE A 42 8.39 -4.14 -7.08
N LEU A 43 8.02 -5.00 -6.12
CA LEU A 43 8.77 -5.16 -4.87
C LEU A 43 10.21 -5.59 -5.14
N ILE A 44 10.43 -6.55 -6.04
CA ILE A 44 11.77 -7.01 -6.39
C ILE A 44 12.56 -5.88 -7.06
N ALA A 45 11.96 -5.20 -8.04
CA ALA A 45 12.59 -4.06 -8.71
C ALA A 45 12.97 -2.95 -7.73
N GLY A 46 12.04 -2.54 -6.85
CA GLY A 46 12.30 -1.55 -5.81
C GLY A 46 13.34 -2.03 -4.78
N GLY A 47 13.34 -3.32 -4.45
CA GLY A 47 14.33 -3.94 -3.56
C GLY A 47 15.75 -3.94 -4.14
N ILE A 48 15.90 -4.19 -5.45
CA ILE A 48 17.20 -4.08 -6.13
C ILE A 48 17.73 -2.64 -6.03
N LEU A 49 16.89 -1.64 -6.32
CA LEU A 49 17.27 -0.23 -6.17
C LEU A 49 17.66 0.10 -4.72
N ALA A 50 16.95 -0.42 -3.73
CA ALA A 50 17.30 -0.26 -2.32
C ALA A 50 18.69 -0.83 -2.00
N MET A 51 19.03 -2.00 -2.53
CA MET A 51 20.35 -2.61 -2.34
C MET A 51 21.45 -1.80 -3.05
N MET A 52 21.18 -1.22 -4.22
CA MET A 52 22.12 -0.33 -4.91
C MET A 52 22.39 0.95 -4.09
N ILE A 53 21.34 1.56 -3.52
CA ILE A 53 21.48 2.71 -2.62
C ILE A 53 22.34 2.34 -1.40
N ARG A 54 22.09 1.18 -0.78
CA ARG A 54 22.82 0.76 0.43
C ARG A 54 24.27 0.39 0.16
N THR A 55 24.54 -0.22 -0.99
CA THR A 55 25.92 -0.54 -1.40
C THR A 55 26.70 0.74 -1.73
N GLN A 56 26.07 1.72 -2.40
CA GLN A 56 26.68 3.04 -2.63
C GLN A 56 27.05 3.76 -1.32
N LEU A 57 26.25 3.60 -0.26
CA LEU A 57 26.48 4.20 1.05
C LEU A 57 27.32 3.35 2.02
N TRP A 58 27.87 2.22 1.56
CA TRP A 58 28.62 1.31 2.44
C TRP A 58 29.91 1.93 2.97
N THR A 59 30.59 2.73 2.16
CA THR A 59 31.76 3.52 2.54
C THR A 59 31.60 4.98 2.11
N PRO A 60 32.15 5.95 2.86
CA PRO A 60 32.23 7.34 2.40
C PRO A 60 32.89 7.41 1.02
N GLY A 61 32.30 8.18 0.09
CA GLY A 61 32.85 8.34 -1.27
C GLY A 61 32.73 7.13 -2.20
N GLY A 62 31.78 6.21 -1.94
CA GLY A 62 31.50 5.09 -2.85
C GLY A 62 31.28 5.52 -4.31
N SER A 63 31.60 4.64 -5.25
CA SER A 63 31.59 4.95 -6.70
C SER A 63 30.71 4.01 -7.53
N ILE A 64 29.76 3.32 -6.91
CA ILE A 64 28.85 2.39 -7.59
C ILE A 64 27.85 3.16 -8.45
N LEU A 65 27.33 4.27 -7.94
CA LEU A 65 26.41 5.16 -8.64
C LEU A 65 27.00 6.57 -8.71
N GLY A 66 26.97 7.17 -9.90
CA GLY A 66 27.16 8.62 -10.04
C GLY A 66 26.03 9.40 -9.35
N GLY A 67 26.24 10.70 -9.08
CA GLY A 67 25.28 11.52 -8.34
C GLY A 67 23.85 11.51 -8.92
N GLN A 68 23.72 11.64 -10.24
CA GLN A 68 22.42 11.55 -10.92
C GLN A 68 21.78 10.16 -10.76
N GLY A 69 22.57 9.09 -10.95
CA GLY A 69 22.09 7.71 -10.83
C GLY A 69 21.63 7.37 -9.40
N TYR A 70 22.30 7.92 -8.38
CA TYR A 70 21.86 7.80 -7.00
C TYR A 70 20.51 8.48 -6.76
N ASN A 71 20.35 9.72 -7.22
CA ASN A 71 19.10 10.46 -7.08
C ASN A 71 17.93 9.78 -7.80
N GLN A 72 18.16 9.24 -9.00
CA GLN A 72 17.17 8.43 -9.71
C GLN A 72 16.84 7.14 -8.96
N ALA A 73 17.84 6.40 -8.48
CA ALA A 73 17.60 5.17 -7.71
C ALA A 73 16.74 5.43 -6.46
N VAL A 74 17.03 6.50 -5.71
CA VAL A 74 16.25 6.92 -4.54
C VAL A 74 14.82 7.30 -4.93
N THR A 75 14.66 8.08 -5.99
CA THR A 75 13.36 8.52 -6.50
C THR A 75 12.51 7.34 -6.92
N SER A 76 13.06 6.50 -7.80
CA SER A 76 12.38 5.35 -8.35
C SER A 76 12.09 4.28 -7.32
N HIS A 77 12.98 4.04 -6.35
CA HIS A 77 12.71 3.15 -5.22
C HIS A 77 11.46 3.62 -4.45
N GLY A 78 11.43 4.89 -4.05
CA GLY A 78 10.30 5.43 -3.29
C GLY A 78 8.98 5.38 -4.07
N LEU A 79 9.01 5.74 -5.35
CA LEU A 79 7.87 5.68 -6.25
C LEU A 79 7.35 4.25 -6.42
N LEU A 80 8.21 3.29 -6.75
CA LEU A 80 7.85 1.88 -6.92
C LEU A 80 7.23 1.30 -5.66
N MET A 81 7.81 1.57 -4.49
CA MET A 81 7.33 1.00 -3.23
C MET A 81 5.95 1.55 -2.85
N VAL A 82 5.72 2.86 -2.97
CA VAL A 82 4.45 3.49 -2.59
C VAL A 82 3.34 3.17 -3.59
N PHE A 83 3.57 3.45 -4.87
CA PHE A 83 2.52 3.42 -5.88
C PHE A 83 2.38 2.05 -6.54
N TRP A 84 3.48 1.38 -6.90
CA TRP A 84 3.39 0.14 -7.71
C TRP A 84 3.45 -1.15 -6.91
N PHE A 85 3.89 -1.11 -5.64
CA PHE A 85 3.92 -2.27 -4.76
C PHE A 85 2.83 -2.25 -3.69
N ILE A 86 2.93 -1.37 -2.68
CA ILE A 86 2.17 -1.55 -1.42
C ILE A 86 0.66 -1.44 -1.64
N SER A 87 0.18 -0.34 -2.25
CA SER A 87 -1.25 -0.11 -2.50
C SER A 87 -1.85 -1.16 -3.45
N PRO A 88 -1.20 -1.51 -4.59
CA PRO A 88 -1.66 -2.60 -5.46
C PRO A 88 -1.67 -3.98 -4.82
N PHE A 89 -0.70 -4.30 -3.97
CA PHE A 89 -0.68 -5.56 -3.24
C PHE A 89 -1.89 -5.68 -2.32
N ALA A 90 -2.22 -4.60 -1.58
CA ALA A 90 -3.41 -4.53 -0.76
C ALA A 90 -4.70 -4.67 -1.59
N PHE A 91 -4.76 -4.04 -2.77
CA PHE A 91 -5.87 -4.18 -3.71
C PHE A 91 -6.02 -5.60 -4.26
N GLY A 92 -4.92 -6.30 -4.50
CA GLY A 92 -4.94 -7.70 -4.90
C GLY A 92 -5.52 -8.61 -3.81
N LEU A 93 -5.14 -8.39 -2.55
CA LEU A 93 -5.77 -9.07 -1.41
C LEU A 93 -7.25 -8.73 -1.27
N ALA A 94 -7.61 -7.45 -1.41
CA ALA A 94 -8.99 -7.00 -1.33
C ALA A 94 -9.85 -7.66 -2.41
N ASN A 95 -9.35 -7.68 -3.65
CA ASN A 95 -10.00 -8.34 -4.78
C ASN A 95 -10.26 -9.81 -4.48
N TYR A 96 -9.27 -10.52 -3.93
CA TYR A 96 -9.40 -11.93 -3.65
C TYR A 96 -10.35 -12.24 -2.48
N LEU A 97 -10.26 -11.47 -1.38
CA LEU A 97 -10.87 -11.82 -0.10
C LEU A 97 -12.18 -11.10 0.19
N VAL A 98 -12.36 -9.84 -0.23
CA VAL A 98 -13.52 -9.03 0.17
C VAL A 98 -14.84 -9.62 -0.30
N PRO A 99 -15.02 -10.00 -1.59
CA PRO A 99 -16.28 -10.61 -2.03
C PRO A 99 -16.64 -11.85 -1.21
N LEU A 100 -15.65 -12.71 -0.93
CA LEU A 100 -15.82 -13.90 -0.09
C LEU A 100 -16.22 -13.57 1.35
N GLN A 101 -15.66 -12.50 1.92
CA GLN A 101 -15.91 -12.08 3.30
C GLN A 101 -17.27 -11.40 3.50
N ILE A 102 -17.83 -10.80 2.45
CA ILE A 102 -19.12 -10.12 2.51
C ILE A 102 -20.26 -10.95 1.90
N GLY A 103 -19.96 -12.14 1.38
CA GLY A 103 -20.92 -13.04 0.74
C GLY A 103 -21.42 -12.55 -0.62
N ALA A 104 -20.55 -11.89 -1.38
CA ALA A 104 -20.81 -11.48 -2.77
C ALA A 104 -20.13 -12.44 -3.76
N ASP A 105 -20.76 -12.68 -4.91
CA ASP A 105 -20.22 -13.56 -5.96
C ASP A 105 -19.00 -12.95 -6.68
N ASP A 106 -19.01 -11.63 -6.89
CA ASP A 106 -17.95 -10.84 -7.50
C ASP A 106 -18.06 -9.36 -7.04
N LEU A 107 -17.24 -8.48 -7.59
CA LEU A 107 -17.40 -7.03 -7.47
C LEU A 107 -18.53 -6.51 -8.37
N ALA A 108 -19.06 -5.33 -8.04
CA ALA A 108 -20.19 -4.69 -8.72
C ALA A 108 -19.99 -4.48 -10.23
N PHE A 109 -18.76 -4.18 -10.64
CA PHE A 109 -18.39 -3.96 -12.04
C PHE A 109 -17.21 -4.85 -12.42
N PRO A 110 -17.41 -6.13 -12.80
CA PRO A 110 -16.32 -7.08 -13.07
C PRO A 110 -15.39 -6.64 -14.22
N ARG A 111 -15.95 -6.03 -15.28
CA ARG A 111 -15.14 -5.50 -16.40
C ARG A 111 -14.34 -4.25 -16.02
N LEU A 112 -14.91 -3.37 -15.20
CA LEU A 112 -14.19 -2.20 -14.66
C LEU A 112 -13.05 -2.66 -13.74
N ASN A 113 -13.25 -3.75 -13.01
CA ASN A 113 -12.20 -4.37 -12.21
C ASN A 113 -11.02 -4.83 -13.08
N ALA A 114 -11.30 -5.56 -14.16
CA ALA A 114 -10.27 -5.99 -15.11
C ALA A 114 -9.56 -4.79 -15.75
N MET A 115 -10.31 -3.76 -16.14
CA MET A 115 -9.75 -2.52 -16.68
C MET A 115 -8.83 -1.82 -15.68
N SER A 116 -9.21 -1.75 -14.39
CA SER A 116 -8.36 -1.17 -13.35
C SER A 116 -7.00 -1.88 -13.31
N TYR A 117 -6.99 -3.21 -13.32
CA TYR A 117 -5.74 -3.99 -13.31
C TYR A 117 -4.86 -3.69 -14.53
N TRP A 118 -5.44 -3.67 -15.73
CA TRP A 118 -4.68 -3.40 -16.95
C TRP A 118 -4.08 -1.99 -16.95
N VAL A 119 -4.85 -0.99 -16.54
CA VAL A 119 -4.35 0.38 -16.41
C VAL A 119 -3.22 0.48 -15.37
N TYR A 120 -3.31 -0.25 -14.25
CA TYR A 120 -2.21 -0.38 -13.29
C TYR A 120 -0.96 -1.02 -13.90
N LEU A 121 -1.10 -2.13 -14.63
CA LEU A 121 0.02 -2.78 -15.29
C LEU A 121 0.71 -1.85 -16.29
N PHE A 122 -0.06 -1.21 -17.17
CA PHE A 122 0.48 -0.28 -18.17
C PHE A 122 1.10 0.97 -17.55
N SER A 123 0.54 1.46 -16.43
CA SER A 123 1.18 2.49 -15.63
C SER A 123 2.60 2.08 -15.20
N GLY A 124 2.75 0.87 -14.65
CA GLY A 124 4.05 0.37 -14.21
C GLY A 124 5.01 0.10 -15.36
N LEU A 125 4.53 -0.41 -16.49
CA LEU A 125 5.34 -0.58 -17.69
C LEU A 125 5.82 0.76 -18.26
N LEU A 126 4.96 1.78 -18.29
CA LEU A 126 5.33 3.13 -18.71
C LEU A 126 6.37 3.75 -17.78
N PHE A 127 6.23 3.53 -16.46
CA PHE A 127 7.24 3.94 -15.49
C PHE A 127 8.60 3.26 -15.77
N LEU A 128 8.63 1.95 -16.04
CA LEU A 128 9.88 1.26 -16.38
C LEU A 128 10.45 1.72 -17.73
N ALA A 129 9.59 2.01 -18.71
CA ALA A 129 10.00 2.55 -19.99
C ALA A 129 10.66 3.94 -19.84
N SER A 130 10.29 4.73 -18.83
CA SER A 130 10.87 6.06 -18.59
C SER A 130 12.40 6.07 -18.47
N PHE A 131 12.99 4.98 -17.95
CA PHE A 131 14.45 4.85 -17.85
C PHE A 131 15.15 4.75 -19.20
N PHE A 132 14.45 4.21 -20.21
CA PHE A 132 14.98 4.05 -21.57
C PHE A 132 14.69 5.29 -22.45
N LEU A 133 13.90 6.25 -21.96
CA LEU A 133 13.57 7.50 -22.63
C LEU A 133 14.45 8.65 -22.09
N GLY A 134 15.76 8.41 -22.07
CA GLY A 134 16.77 9.30 -21.51
C GLY A 134 16.99 9.08 -20.02
N SER A 135 15.98 9.37 -19.18
CA SER A 135 16.10 9.26 -17.73
C SER A 135 14.76 9.42 -17.01
N SER A 136 14.54 8.70 -15.90
CA SER A 136 13.38 8.92 -15.02
C SER A 136 13.60 10.11 -14.08
N LEU A 137 12.54 10.52 -13.35
CA LEU A 137 12.60 11.59 -12.35
C LEU A 137 13.71 11.33 -11.31
N ALA A 138 14.38 12.40 -10.88
CA ALA A 138 15.49 12.35 -9.94
C ALA A 138 15.30 13.26 -8.71
N GLY A 139 14.12 13.87 -8.54
CA GLY A 139 13.84 14.83 -7.47
C GLY A 139 13.30 14.24 -6.15
N GLY A 140 13.44 12.94 -5.93
CA GLY A 140 12.82 12.20 -4.84
C GLY A 140 11.34 11.85 -5.12
N TRP A 141 10.81 10.88 -4.38
CA TRP A 141 9.43 10.40 -4.56
C TRP A 141 8.35 11.46 -4.26
N THR A 142 8.72 12.55 -3.58
CA THR A 142 7.84 13.71 -3.32
C THR A 142 7.70 14.63 -4.52
N ILE A 143 8.58 14.48 -5.53
CA ILE A 143 8.55 15.22 -6.80
C ILE A 143 8.41 16.73 -6.54
N TYR A 144 9.20 17.26 -5.60
CA TYR A 144 9.07 18.66 -5.19
C TYR A 144 9.33 19.62 -6.36
N GLN A 145 8.55 20.69 -6.41
CA GLN A 145 8.73 21.76 -7.37
C GLN A 145 9.57 22.89 -6.76
N PRO A 146 10.44 23.54 -7.55
CA PRO A 146 10.50 23.51 -9.02
C PRO A 146 11.41 22.42 -9.63
N LEU A 147 12.02 21.54 -8.83
CA LEU A 147 13.05 20.61 -9.33
C LEU A 147 12.56 19.67 -10.46
N ASN A 148 11.24 19.51 -10.60
CA ASN A 148 10.64 18.63 -11.59
C ASN A 148 9.84 19.40 -12.67
N VAL A 149 10.04 20.72 -12.82
CA VAL A 149 9.55 21.47 -13.99
C VAL A 149 10.59 21.49 -15.11
N PRO A 150 10.21 21.69 -16.39
CA PRO A 150 11.13 21.59 -17.53
C PRO A 150 12.38 22.47 -17.42
N ALA A 151 12.26 23.65 -16.80
CA ALA A 151 13.39 24.58 -16.61
C ALA A 151 14.55 24.00 -15.77
N TYR A 152 14.30 22.99 -14.93
CA TYR A 152 15.31 22.34 -14.08
C TYR A 152 15.65 20.92 -14.52
N ILE A 153 15.04 20.43 -15.61
CA ILE A 153 15.27 19.10 -16.15
C ILE A 153 16.06 19.23 -17.46
N PRO A 154 17.22 18.59 -17.58
CA PRO A 154 17.96 18.55 -18.84
C PRO A 154 17.08 18.06 -19.99
N GLU A 155 17.18 18.66 -21.17
CA GLU A 155 16.31 18.37 -22.33
C GLU A 155 16.23 16.86 -22.65
N VAL A 156 17.38 16.18 -22.63
CA VAL A 156 17.49 14.72 -22.83
C VAL A 156 16.68 13.88 -21.83
N ASN A 157 16.34 14.43 -20.66
CA ASN A 157 15.62 13.75 -19.59
C ASN A 157 14.12 14.10 -19.54
N GLN A 158 13.65 15.04 -20.36
CA GLN A 158 12.27 15.54 -20.28
C GLN A 158 11.25 14.47 -20.69
N VAL A 159 11.53 13.68 -21.72
CA VAL A 159 10.61 12.64 -22.20
C VAL A 159 10.40 11.55 -21.16
N GLY A 160 11.47 11.05 -20.53
CA GLY A 160 11.37 10.06 -19.44
C GLY A 160 10.72 10.63 -18.17
N SER A 161 10.98 11.90 -17.85
CA SER A 161 10.31 12.60 -16.73
C SER A 161 8.79 12.70 -16.98
N LEU A 162 8.38 13.08 -18.18
CA LEU A 162 6.99 13.13 -18.60
C LEU A 162 6.33 11.74 -18.60
N ALA A 163 7.03 10.70 -19.08
CA ALA A 163 6.55 9.32 -19.02
C ALA A 163 6.27 8.89 -17.58
N THR A 164 7.08 9.33 -16.61
CA THR A 164 6.85 9.07 -15.17
C THR A 164 5.60 9.78 -14.66
N ILE A 165 5.37 11.04 -15.07
CA ILE A 165 4.17 11.81 -14.71
C ILE A 165 2.91 11.12 -15.27
N PHE A 166 2.93 10.69 -16.53
CA PHE A 166 1.84 9.94 -17.14
C PHE A 166 1.64 8.55 -16.53
N ALA A 167 2.70 7.87 -16.15
CA ALA A 167 2.61 6.62 -15.41
C ALA A 167 1.84 6.81 -14.09
N LEU A 168 2.11 7.90 -13.35
CA LEU A 168 1.34 8.25 -12.16
C LEU A 168 -0.12 8.56 -12.49
N MET A 169 -0.41 9.32 -13.57
CA MET A 169 -1.80 9.59 -13.98
C MET A 169 -2.59 8.30 -14.27
N LEU A 170 -1.99 7.37 -15.01
CA LEU A 170 -2.59 6.05 -15.26
C LEU A 170 -2.79 5.28 -13.95
N PHE A 171 -1.82 5.33 -13.04
CA PHE A 171 -1.96 4.71 -11.72
C PHE A 171 -3.18 5.26 -10.97
N VAL A 172 -3.34 6.58 -10.93
CA VAL A 172 -4.48 7.21 -10.26
C VAL A 172 -5.82 6.84 -10.93
N ALA A 173 -5.86 6.75 -12.26
CA ALA A 173 -7.05 6.30 -12.97
C ALA A 173 -7.43 4.86 -12.58
N SER A 174 -6.44 3.95 -12.49
CA SER A 174 -6.63 2.58 -11.98
C SER A 174 -7.23 2.57 -10.57
N VAL A 175 -6.62 3.31 -9.64
CA VAL A 175 -7.07 3.37 -8.24
C VAL A 175 -8.49 3.93 -8.12
N THR A 176 -8.83 4.95 -8.92
CA THR A 176 -10.17 5.54 -8.95
C THR A 176 -11.20 4.51 -9.39
N MET A 177 -10.98 3.82 -10.51
CA MET A 177 -11.88 2.78 -11.01
C MET A 177 -12.10 1.66 -10.00
N GLY A 178 -11.02 1.19 -9.38
CA GLY A 178 -11.10 0.15 -8.36
C GLY A 178 -11.83 0.61 -7.10
N SER A 179 -11.59 1.84 -6.64
CA SER A 179 -12.22 2.41 -5.44
C SER A 179 -13.74 2.55 -5.62
N VAL A 180 -14.20 3.09 -6.76
CA VAL A 180 -15.63 3.16 -7.08
C VAL A 180 -16.26 1.77 -7.09
N ASN A 181 -15.58 0.78 -7.68
CA ASN A 181 -16.08 -0.58 -7.77
C ASN A 181 -16.25 -1.24 -6.38
N PHE A 182 -15.25 -1.14 -5.52
CA PHE A 182 -15.33 -1.64 -4.14
C PHE A 182 -16.42 -0.93 -3.33
N LEU A 183 -16.52 0.40 -3.44
CA LEU A 183 -17.57 1.16 -2.75
C LEU A 183 -18.96 0.66 -3.14
N THR A 184 -19.25 0.57 -4.44
CA THR A 184 -20.54 0.05 -4.92
C THR A 184 -20.78 -1.38 -4.42
N THR A 185 -19.77 -2.24 -4.46
CA THR A 185 -19.85 -3.62 -3.95
C THR A 185 -20.22 -3.65 -2.46
N PHE A 186 -19.54 -2.87 -1.62
CA PHE A 186 -19.81 -2.82 -0.18
C PHE A 186 -21.22 -2.32 0.13
N TYR A 187 -21.76 -1.36 -0.62
CA TYR A 187 -23.08 -0.81 -0.33
C TYR A 187 -24.23 -1.59 -0.95
N ARG A 188 -24.00 -2.34 -2.04
CA ARG A 188 -25.07 -2.97 -2.84
C ARG A 188 -25.06 -4.49 -2.86
N MET A 189 -23.95 -5.16 -2.54
CA MET A 189 -23.79 -6.60 -2.78
C MET A 189 -23.46 -7.44 -1.55
N ARG A 190 -23.55 -6.86 -0.34
CA ARG A 190 -23.38 -7.66 0.89
C ARG A 190 -24.51 -8.67 1.02
N ALA A 191 -24.19 -9.83 1.59
CA ALA A 191 -25.19 -10.83 1.99
C ALA A 191 -26.28 -10.21 2.87
N GLU A 192 -27.49 -10.72 2.73
CA GLU A 192 -28.65 -10.26 3.50
C GLU A 192 -28.39 -10.37 5.01
N GLY A 193 -28.78 -9.33 5.76
CA GLY A 193 -28.53 -9.25 7.21
C GLY A 193 -27.12 -8.84 7.62
N LEU A 194 -26.12 -8.83 6.72
CA LEU A 194 -24.75 -8.39 7.04
C LEU A 194 -24.63 -6.86 7.08
N ARG A 195 -24.70 -6.30 8.29
CA ARG A 195 -24.51 -4.85 8.51
C ARG A 195 -23.03 -4.46 8.39
N VAL A 196 -22.75 -3.20 8.03
CA VAL A 196 -21.37 -2.64 7.95
C VAL A 196 -20.55 -2.95 9.20
N ARG A 197 -21.14 -2.71 10.38
CA ARG A 197 -20.49 -2.92 11.68
C ARG A 197 -20.19 -4.39 11.97
N ASP A 198 -20.84 -5.33 11.30
CA ASP A 198 -20.74 -6.77 11.54
C ASP A 198 -19.78 -7.46 10.55
N MET A 199 -19.27 -6.72 9.53
CA MET A 199 -18.27 -7.23 8.58
C MET A 199 -16.93 -7.61 9.24
N PRO A 200 -16.15 -8.54 8.68
CA PRO A 200 -14.77 -8.80 9.11
C PRO A 200 -13.91 -7.52 9.13
N LEU A 201 -12.93 -7.45 10.05
CA LEU A 201 -12.10 -6.26 10.23
C LEU A 201 -11.24 -5.97 9.00
N PHE A 202 -10.84 -7.01 8.26
CA PHE A 202 -10.20 -6.81 6.95
C PHE A 202 -11.13 -6.07 5.98
N SER A 203 -12.36 -6.56 5.76
CA SER A 203 -13.35 -5.86 4.92
C SER A 203 -13.65 -4.43 5.37
N VAL A 204 -13.80 -4.19 6.68
CA VAL A 204 -13.98 -2.82 7.23
C VAL A 204 -12.77 -1.93 6.92
N SER A 205 -11.55 -2.48 7.03
CA SER A 205 -10.33 -1.74 6.69
C SER A 205 -10.27 -1.36 5.22
N ILE A 206 -10.67 -2.27 4.31
CA ILE A 206 -10.73 -1.97 2.88
C ILE A 206 -11.79 -0.92 2.60
N LEU A 207 -12.98 -1.01 3.21
CA LEU A 207 -14.03 0.00 3.04
C LEU A 207 -13.52 1.41 3.38
N LEU A 208 -12.84 1.57 4.51
CA LEU A 208 -12.26 2.86 4.90
C LEU A 208 -11.10 3.27 3.98
N THR A 209 -10.29 2.30 3.52
CA THR A 209 -9.21 2.53 2.56
C THR A 209 -9.73 3.11 1.25
N VAL A 210 -10.78 2.53 0.67
CA VAL A 210 -11.31 2.99 -0.64
C VAL A 210 -12.01 4.34 -0.55
N TRP A 211 -12.59 4.69 0.62
CA TRP A 211 -13.07 6.04 0.89
C TRP A 211 -11.92 7.04 0.91
N MET A 212 -10.85 6.77 1.66
CA MET A 212 -9.67 7.64 1.70
C MET A 212 -9.05 7.78 0.30
N MET A 213 -8.93 6.68 -0.45
CA MET A 213 -8.37 6.70 -1.80
C MET A 213 -9.13 7.65 -2.72
N LEU A 214 -10.47 7.59 -2.73
CA LEU A 214 -11.28 8.41 -3.63
C LEU A 214 -11.01 9.92 -3.46
N PHE A 215 -10.82 10.38 -2.21
CA PHE A 215 -10.52 11.79 -1.93
C PHE A 215 -9.03 12.14 -2.09
N ALA A 216 -8.13 11.31 -1.58
CA ALA A 216 -6.70 11.59 -1.58
C ALA A 216 -6.12 11.58 -3.01
N PHE A 217 -6.51 10.60 -3.82
CA PHE A 217 -5.99 10.46 -5.18
C PHE A 217 -6.50 11.53 -6.13
N ALA A 218 -7.67 12.13 -5.87
CA ALA A 218 -8.14 13.27 -6.65
C ALA A 218 -7.16 14.47 -6.58
N ALA A 219 -6.58 14.73 -5.41
CA ALA A 219 -5.58 15.77 -5.24
C ALA A 219 -4.26 15.45 -5.97
N LEU A 220 -3.81 14.20 -5.91
CA LEU A 220 -2.63 13.77 -6.67
C LEU A 220 -2.87 13.91 -8.18
N LEU A 221 -4.02 13.45 -8.68
CA LEU A 221 -4.39 13.55 -10.09
C LEU A 221 -4.37 15.00 -10.57
N ALA A 222 -4.97 15.91 -9.80
CA ALA A 222 -4.93 17.33 -10.11
C ALA A 222 -3.48 17.85 -10.16
N ALA A 223 -2.66 17.53 -9.17
CA ALA A 223 -1.26 17.97 -9.13
C ALA A 223 -0.45 17.46 -10.34
N VAL A 224 -0.59 16.19 -10.73
CA VAL A 224 0.15 15.64 -11.87
C VAL A 224 -0.40 16.12 -13.23
N ILE A 225 -1.69 16.44 -13.33
CA ILE A 225 -2.26 17.10 -14.52
C ILE A 225 -1.66 18.49 -14.67
N LEU A 226 -1.66 19.31 -13.61
CA LEU A 226 -1.06 20.65 -13.66
C LEU A 226 0.43 20.58 -14.01
N LEU A 227 1.14 19.57 -13.47
CA LEU A 227 2.56 19.37 -13.79
C LEU A 227 2.74 18.95 -15.25
N SER A 228 1.84 18.12 -15.79
CA SER A 228 1.87 17.78 -17.22
C SER A 228 1.64 19.00 -18.11
N PHE A 229 0.83 19.97 -17.69
CA PHE A 229 0.65 21.22 -18.43
C PHE A 229 1.91 22.08 -18.43
N ASP A 230 2.64 22.13 -17.31
CA ASP A 230 3.94 22.82 -17.26
C ASP A 230 4.95 22.16 -18.21
N HIS A 231 4.87 20.84 -18.39
CA HIS A 231 5.72 20.08 -19.33
C HIS A 231 5.31 20.19 -20.81
N LEU A 232 4.01 20.23 -21.11
CA LEU A 232 3.49 20.10 -22.48
C LEU A 232 3.02 21.40 -23.10
N LEU A 233 2.41 22.26 -22.28
CA LEU A 233 1.71 23.46 -22.72
C LEU A 233 2.47 24.73 -22.33
N GLY A 234 3.59 24.60 -21.61
CA GLY A 234 4.37 25.74 -21.13
C GLY A 234 3.64 26.58 -20.08
N SER A 235 2.68 25.99 -19.34
CA SER A 235 2.13 26.68 -18.17
C SER A 235 3.17 26.84 -17.07
N VAL A 236 2.86 27.67 -16.08
CA VAL A 236 3.80 28.05 -15.02
C VAL A 236 3.25 27.80 -13.61
N TRP A 237 2.34 26.83 -13.47
CA TRP A 237 1.64 26.53 -12.20
C TRP A 237 2.61 26.26 -11.05
N PHE A 238 3.69 25.56 -11.33
CA PHE A 238 4.67 25.16 -10.32
C PHE A 238 6.00 25.93 -10.38
N SER A 239 6.02 27.05 -11.10
CA SER A 239 7.16 27.96 -11.11
C SER A 239 7.38 28.63 -9.74
N THR A 240 8.61 29.02 -9.44
CA THR A 240 8.96 29.63 -8.15
C THR A 240 8.36 31.01 -7.95
N ALA A 241 8.32 31.84 -9.00
CA ALA A 241 7.80 33.20 -8.95
C ALA A 241 6.32 33.24 -8.54
N GLU A 242 5.55 32.22 -8.93
CA GLU A 242 4.11 32.13 -8.68
C GLU A 242 3.76 31.40 -7.36
N GLY A 243 4.74 31.12 -6.49
CA GLY A 243 4.52 30.36 -5.25
C GLY A 243 4.26 28.85 -5.47
N GLY A 244 4.58 28.34 -6.66
CA GLY A 244 4.29 26.98 -7.10
C GLY A 244 4.86 25.87 -6.22
N SER A 245 6.00 26.12 -5.55
CA SER A 245 6.59 25.17 -4.61
C SER A 245 5.67 24.86 -3.41
N LEU A 246 5.05 25.91 -2.83
CA LEU A 246 4.09 25.73 -1.73
C LEU A 246 2.78 25.11 -2.22
N LEU A 247 2.31 25.51 -3.41
CA LEU A 247 1.12 24.90 -4.02
C LEU A 247 1.31 23.39 -4.21
N TRP A 248 2.45 22.96 -4.79
CA TRP A 248 2.79 21.55 -4.90
C TRP A 248 2.82 20.86 -3.54
N ALA A 249 3.51 21.45 -2.56
CA ALA A 249 3.61 20.86 -1.23
C ALA A 249 2.24 20.65 -0.58
N HIS A 250 1.31 21.61 -0.72
CA HIS A 250 -0.06 21.46 -0.21
C HIS A 250 -0.81 20.34 -0.94
N LEU A 251 -0.82 20.31 -2.27
CA LEU A 251 -1.53 19.29 -3.06
C LEU A 251 -0.96 17.89 -2.83
N PHE A 252 0.37 17.76 -2.90
CA PHE A 252 1.05 16.48 -2.75
C PHE A 252 0.88 15.93 -1.34
N TRP A 253 0.96 16.74 -0.28
CA TRP A 253 0.80 16.23 1.08
C TRP A 253 -0.65 16.03 1.49
N PHE A 254 -1.60 16.78 0.92
CA PHE A 254 -3.02 16.48 1.08
C PHE A 254 -3.37 15.08 0.55
N PHE A 255 -2.71 14.63 -0.53
CA PHE A 255 -2.71 13.23 -0.94
C PHE A 255 -1.85 12.35 -0.01
N GLY A 256 -0.60 12.74 0.19
CA GLY A 256 0.46 11.87 0.68
C GLY A 256 0.32 11.49 2.15
N HIS A 257 -0.34 12.32 2.96
CA HIS A 257 -0.60 11.96 4.34
C HIS A 257 -1.75 10.93 4.50
N PRO A 258 -2.94 11.11 3.89
CA PRO A 258 -3.91 10.02 3.79
C PRO A 258 -3.33 8.73 3.18
N GLU A 259 -2.45 8.84 2.19
CA GLU A 259 -1.82 7.66 1.57
C GLU A 259 -1.08 6.77 2.58
N VAL A 260 -0.45 7.34 3.61
CA VAL A 260 0.23 6.52 4.62
C VAL A 260 -0.74 5.66 5.44
N TYR A 261 -2.02 6.04 5.54
CA TYR A 261 -3.05 5.23 6.18
C TYR A 261 -3.74 4.30 5.19
N ILE A 262 -3.90 4.72 3.94
CA ILE A 262 -4.38 3.88 2.84
C ILE A 262 -3.51 2.62 2.73
N VAL A 263 -2.18 2.76 2.83
CA VAL A 263 -1.27 1.61 2.82
C VAL A 263 -1.32 0.79 4.13
N PHE A 264 -1.61 1.42 5.26
CA PHE A 264 -1.55 0.78 6.57
C PHE A 264 -2.84 0.01 6.92
N PHE A 265 -4.01 0.56 6.59
CA PHE A 265 -5.31 0.01 6.97
C PHE A 265 -5.54 -1.43 6.52
N PRO A 266 -5.28 -1.80 5.26
CA PRO A 266 -5.42 -3.19 4.81
C PRO A 266 -4.54 -4.15 5.63
N ALA A 267 -3.33 -3.71 5.96
CA ALA A 267 -2.41 -4.48 6.78
C ALA A 267 -2.91 -4.58 8.23
N LEU A 268 -3.40 -3.51 8.83
CA LEU A 268 -4.04 -3.55 10.15
C LEU A 268 -5.24 -4.52 10.15
N GLY A 269 -6.06 -4.51 9.10
CA GLY A 269 -7.16 -5.44 8.92
C GLY A 269 -6.71 -6.91 8.91
N VAL A 270 -5.68 -7.24 8.12
CA VAL A 270 -5.07 -8.58 8.12
C VAL A 270 -4.51 -8.93 9.51
N MET A 271 -3.80 -8.00 10.16
CA MET A 271 -3.26 -8.20 11.51
C MET A 271 -4.37 -8.55 12.49
N ALA A 272 -5.49 -7.83 12.46
CA ALA A 272 -6.62 -8.07 13.35
C ALA A 272 -7.27 -9.45 13.11
N GLU A 273 -7.41 -9.91 11.86
CA GLU A 273 -7.90 -11.27 11.56
C GLU A 273 -6.93 -12.35 12.06
N VAL A 274 -5.62 -12.14 11.89
CA VAL A 274 -4.58 -13.08 12.34
C VAL A 274 -4.54 -13.17 13.86
N PHE A 275 -4.58 -12.03 14.56
CA PHE A 275 -4.59 -12.00 16.02
C PHE A 275 -5.80 -12.77 16.56
N GLN A 276 -6.98 -12.58 15.98
CA GLN A 276 -8.18 -13.32 16.41
C GLN A 276 -8.07 -14.83 16.16
N THR A 277 -7.63 -15.20 14.96
CA THR A 277 -7.53 -16.60 14.53
C THR A 277 -6.52 -17.39 15.35
N PHE A 278 -5.35 -16.81 15.64
CA PHE A 278 -4.26 -17.52 16.30
C PHE A 278 -4.27 -17.38 17.84
N SER A 279 -4.98 -16.39 18.40
CA SER A 279 -5.25 -16.33 19.85
C SER A 279 -6.47 -17.14 20.28
N GLY A 280 -7.37 -17.47 19.34
CA GLY A 280 -8.64 -18.13 19.61
C GLY A 280 -9.67 -17.22 20.29
N LYS A 281 -9.51 -15.89 20.17
CA LYS A 281 -10.36 -14.88 20.79
C LYS A 281 -10.81 -13.85 19.78
N ARG A 282 -11.98 -13.23 20.00
CA ARG A 282 -12.41 -12.05 19.25
C ARG A 282 -11.58 -10.83 19.67
N ILE A 283 -11.43 -9.84 18.79
CA ILE A 283 -10.75 -8.58 19.14
C ILE A 283 -11.46 -7.95 20.34
N VAL A 284 -10.68 -7.68 21.39
CA VAL A 284 -11.14 -6.92 22.56
C VAL A 284 -11.55 -5.52 22.12
N GLY A 285 -12.73 -5.07 22.51
CA GLY A 285 -13.21 -3.73 22.17
C GLY A 285 -13.46 -3.50 20.68
N ARG A 286 -13.84 -4.54 19.91
CA ARG A 286 -14.06 -4.45 18.45
C ARG A 286 -14.86 -3.21 17.98
N LYS A 287 -15.90 -2.81 18.71
CA LYS A 287 -16.67 -1.57 18.41
C LYS A 287 -15.75 -0.35 18.40
N TRP A 288 -14.96 -0.17 19.46
CA TRP A 288 -14.01 0.94 19.61
C TRP A 288 -12.85 0.85 18.63
N PHE A 289 -12.42 -0.36 18.28
CA PHE A 289 -11.43 -0.59 17.23
C PHE A 289 -11.90 -0.02 15.88
N VAL A 290 -13.13 -0.35 15.46
CA VAL A 290 -13.71 0.15 14.21
C VAL A 290 -13.93 1.67 14.26
N ILE A 291 -14.40 2.21 15.39
CA ILE A 291 -14.55 3.66 15.57
C ILE A 291 -13.20 4.36 15.47
N ALA A 292 -12.15 3.82 16.10
CA ALA A 292 -10.79 4.37 16.01
C ALA A 292 -10.28 4.38 14.57
N MET A 293 -10.48 3.31 13.79
CA MET A 293 -10.14 3.31 12.37
C MET A 293 -10.89 4.38 11.58
N ALA A 294 -12.21 4.54 11.83
CA ALA A 294 -13.00 5.56 11.15
C ALA A 294 -12.55 6.98 11.52
N LEU A 295 -12.20 7.22 12.78
CA LEU A 295 -11.64 8.50 13.24
C LEU A 295 -10.32 8.81 12.55
N VAL A 296 -9.40 7.84 12.45
CA VAL A 296 -8.13 8.01 11.72
C VAL A 296 -8.38 8.32 10.24
N ALA A 297 -9.33 7.63 9.60
CA ALA A 297 -9.64 7.85 8.19
C ALA A 297 -10.20 9.26 7.90
N ILE A 298 -10.88 9.88 8.87
CA ILE A 298 -11.32 11.28 8.76
C ILE A 298 -10.16 12.22 9.10
N GLN A 299 -9.46 11.95 10.20
CA GLN A 299 -8.39 12.81 10.71
C GLN A 299 -7.20 12.89 9.76
N SER A 300 -6.98 11.87 8.93
CA SER A 300 -5.93 11.85 7.91
C SER A 300 -5.97 13.03 6.95
N PHE A 301 -7.14 13.62 6.73
CA PHE A 301 -7.33 14.77 5.84
C PHE A 301 -7.14 16.12 6.53
N VAL A 302 -6.82 16.17 7.84
CA VAL A 302 -6.67 17.42 8.62
C VAL A 302 -5.34 17.51 9.36
N VAL A 303 -4.32 16.81 8.86
CA VAL A 303 -2.98 16.74 9.49
C VAL A 303 -1.82 16.90 8.51
N TRP A 304 -2.06 16.97 7.20
CA TRP A 304 -1.00 16.86 6.19
C TRP A 304 0.13 17.90 6.31
N MET A 305 -0.16 19.09 6.84
CA MET A 305 0.81 20.18 6.92
C MET A 305 1.94 19.92 7.92
N HIS A 306 1.91 18.84 8.72
CA HIS A 306 3.10 18.45 9.49
C HIS A 306 4.29 18.04 8.61
N HIS A 307 4.06 17.75 7.32
CA HIS A 307 5.17 17.54 6.38
C HIS A 307 5.81 18.85 5.90
N MET A 308 5.21 19.98 6.28
CA MET A 308 5.54 21.31 5.80
C MET A 308 5.99 22.24 6.94
N PHE A 309 6.31 21.73 8.14
CA PHE A 309 6.66 22.60 9.27
C PHE A 309 7.90 23.48 9.01
N LEU A 310 8.84 23.05 8.16
CA LEU A 310 10.01 23.87 7.79
C LEU A 310 9.70 24.94 6.72
N THR A 311 8.49 24.99 6.18
CA THR A 311 8.10 26.02 5.20
C THR A 311 7.63 27.31 5.88
N ALA A 312 7.30 28.31 5.06
CA ALA A 312 6.85 29.65 5.47
C ALA A 312 5.46 29.71 6.12
N ILE A 313 4.84 28.57 6.46
CA ILE A 313 3.57 28.54 7.21
C ILE A 313 3.74 29.26 8.55
N ASN A 314 2.75 30.08 8.94
CA ASN A 314 2.80 30.81 10.20
C ASN A 314 2.66 29.88 11.43
N LEU A 315 3.17 30.32 12.58
CA LEU A 315 3.19 29.52 13.81
C LEU A 315 1.79 29.08 14.28
N PRO A 316 0.73 29.92 14.25
CA PRO A 316 -0.60 29.49 14.69
C PRO A 316 -1.12 28.26 13.93
N ILE A 317 -0.95 28.22 12.60
CA ILE A 317 -1.35 27.06 11.79
C ILE A 317 -0.46 25.85 12.13
N LYS A 318 0.85 26.04 12.27
CA LYS A 318 1.75 24.95 12.71
C LYS A 318 1.32 24.35 14.04
N THR A 319 0.92 25.18 15.01
CA THR A 319 0.45 24.73 16.33
C THR A 319 -0.84 23.91 16.24
N ILE A 320 -1.80 24.31 15.39
CA ILE A 320 -3.03 23.54 15.15
C ILE A 320 -2.67 22.17 14.54
N PHE A 321 -1.84 22.15 13.50
CA PHE A 321 -1.45 20.90 12.83
C PHE A 321 -0.58 20.00 13.72
N MET A 322 0.21 20.57 14.62
CA MET A 322 0.91 19.82 15.66
C MET A 322 -0.08 19.10 16.58
N ALA A 323 -1.06 19.84 17.11
CA ALA A 323 -2.07 19.28 18.00
C ALA A 323 -2.90 18.19 17.30
N THR A 324 -3.36 18.42 16.07
CA THR A 324 -4.13 17.42 15.32
C THR A 324 -3.27 16.20 14.93
N THR A 325 -1.99 16.39 14.60
CA THR A 325 -1.07 15.28 14.26
C THR A 325 -0.76 14.42 15.46
N ILE A 326 -0.41 15.02 16.61
CA ILE A 326 -0.18 14.28 17.85
C ILE A 326 -1.49 13.58 18.27
N GLY A 327 -2.63 14.24 18.09
CA GLY A 327 -3.95 13.69 18.39
C GLY A 327 -4.29 12.39 17.64
N ILE A 328 -3.73 12.15 16.44
CA ILE A 328 -3.92 10.88 15.70
C ILE A 328 -3.39 9.68 16.48
N SER A 329 -2.38 9.86 17.33
CA SER A 329 -1.81 8.76 18.12
C SER A 329 -2.84 8.09 19.04
N LEU A 330 -3.83 8.84 19.55
CA LEU A 330 -4.81 8.33 20.51
C LEU A 330 -5.70 7.20 19.92
N PRO A 331 -6.33 7.36 18.74
CA PRO A 331 -6.98 6.23 18.06
C PRO A 331 -6.05 5.04 17.77
N PHE A 332 -4.78 5.27 17.40
CA PHE A 332 -3.84 4.19 17.15
C PHE A 332 -3.49 3.41 18.41
N ASP A 333 -3.25 4.11 19.51
CA ASP A 333 -2.98 3.50 20.81
C ASP A 333 -4.14 2.60 21.23
N LEU A 334 -5.39 3.06 21.04
CA LEU A 334 -6.57 2.23 21.30
C LEU A 334 -6.55 0.93 20.49
N MET A 335 -6.22 0.99 19.20
CA MET A 335 -6.14 -0.18 18.33
C MET A 335 -4.99 -1.12 18.73
N VAL A 336 -3.82 -0.57 19.08
CA VAL A 336 -2.66 -1.32 19.56
C VAL A 336 -2.98 -2.02 20.89
N PHE A 337 -3.56 -1.32 21.86
CA PHE A 337 -3.99 -1.93 23.13
C PHE A 337 -5.02 -3.02 22.90
N ALA A 338 -6.01 -2.81 22.02
CA ALA A 338 -6.99 -3.84 21.69
C ALA A 338 -6.33 -5.13 21.13
N LEU A 339 -5.31 -5.01 20.27
CA LEU A 339 -4.53 -6.15 19.77
C LEU A 339 -3.76 -6.85 20.90
N ILE A 340 -3.07 -6.10 21.76
CA ILE A 340 -2.33 -6.64 22.91
C ILE A 340 -3.27 -7.35 23.88
N TYR A 341 -4.37 -6.71 24.29
CA TYR A 341 -5.36 -7.29 25.20
C TYR A 341 -6.05 -8.53 24.61
N THR A 342 -6.16 -8.64 23.29
CA THR A 342 -6.69 -9.86 22.65
C THR A 342 -5.79 -11.08 22.91
N LEU A 343 -4.48 -10.88 23.09
CA LEU A 343 -3.55 -11.95 23.46
C LEU A 343 -3.69 -12.38 24.93
N VAL A 344 -4.17 -11.48 25.80
CA VAL A 344 -4.28 -11.74 27.24
C VAL A 344 -5.27 -12.89 27.50
N LYS A 345 -4.82 -13.90 28.25
CA LYS A 345 -5.55 -15.15 28.51
C LYS A 345 -5.96 -15.92 27.23
N GLY A 346 -5.36 -15.62 26.06
CA GLY A 346 -5.54 -16.35 24.80
C GLY A 346 -4.63 -17.58 24.72
N LYS A 347 -5.00 -18.58 23.91
CA LYS A 347 -4.13 -19.75 23.62
C LYS A 347 -3.39 -19.50 22.31
N ILE A 348 -2.27 -18.79 22.40
CA ILE A 348 -1.53 -18.30 21.23
C ILE A 348 -0.87 -19.45 20.48
N ARG A 349 -1.20 -19.59 19.20
CA ARG A 349 -0.55 -20.52 18.27
C ARG A 349 0.50 -19.78 17.45
N PHE A 350 1.77 -19.92 17.83
CA PHE A 350 2.93 -19.32 17.13
C PHE A 350 3.23 -20.00 15.79
N LYS A 351 2.38 -19.74 14.78
CA LYS A 351 2.63 -20.12 13.38
C LYS A 351 3.14 -18.91 12.60
N THR A 352 3.70 -19.17 11.42
CA THR A 352 4.29 -18.14 10.54
C THR A 352 3.42 -16.89 10.37
N PRO A 353 2.10 -16.98 10.06
CA PRO A 353 1.27 -15.78 9.96
C PRO A 353 1.25 -14.94 11.25
N PHE A 354 1.07 -15.60 12.40
CA PHE A 354 1.06 -14.92 13.70
C PHE A 354 2.40 -14.26 14.02
N LEU A 355 3.53 -14.92 13.73
CA LEU A 355 4.86 -14.36 13.98
C LEU A 355 5.13 -13.10 13.15
N PHE A 356 4.72 -13.10 11.87
CA PHE A 356 4.83 -11.91 11.02
C PHE A 356 3.93 -10.77 11.52
N SER A 357 2.67 -11.06 11.87
CA SER A 357 1.76 -10.03 12.43
C SER A 357 2.21 -9.51 13.80
N PHE A 358 2.78 -10.37 14.65
CA PHE A 358 3.31 -9.97 15.95
C PHE A 358 4.58 -9.10 15.80
N GLY A 359 5.52 -9.49 14.94
CA GLY A 359 6.68 -8.67 14.60
C GLY A 359 6.29 -7.32 13.98
N ALA A 360 5.26 -7.31 13.13
CA ALA A 360 4.72 -6.08 12.57
C ALA A 360 4.14 -5.15 13.65
N LEU A 361 3.44 -5.68 14.65
CA LEU A 361 2.95 -4.89 15.79
C LEU A 361 4.12 -4.24 16.55
N LEU A 362 5.21 -4.97 16.81
CA LEU A 362 6.38 -4.44 17.51
C LEU A 362 7.07 -3.32 16.69
N LEU A 363 7.28 -3.54 15.39
CA LEU A 363 7.83 -2.51 14.50
C LEU A 363 6.93 -1.28 14.42
N PHE A 364 5.61 -1.49 14.39
CA PHE A 364 4.64 -0.41 14.37
C PHE A 364 4.70 0.45 15.65
N ILE A 365 4.86 -0.17 16.83
CA ILE A 365 5.01 0.56 18.09
C ILE A 365 6.28 1.44 18.07
N LEU A 366 7.42 0.91 17.60
CA LEU A 366 8.66 1.67 17.48
C LEU A 366 8.53 2.83 16.46
N GLY A 367 7.91 2.56 15.31
CA GLY A 367 7.61 3.58 14.30
C GLY A 367 6.66 4.65 14.81
N GLY A 368 5.65 4.27 15.60
CA GLY A 368 4.69 5.18 16.23
C GLY A 368 5.35 6.12 17.23
N ILE A 369 6.16 5.59 18.15
CA ILE A 369 6.88 6.39 19.16
C ILE A 369 7.78 7.44 18.47
N THR A 370 8.57 7.00 17.49
CA THR A 370 9.47 7.90 16.75
C THR A 370 8.72 8.88 15.83
N GLY A 371 7.53 8.51 15.36
CA GLY A 371 6.66 9.36 14.55
C GLY A 371 5.99 10.48 15.34
N VAL A 372 5.59 10.24 16.59
CA VAL A 372 4.99 11.27 17.46
C VAL A 372 5.96 12.44 17.68
N PHE A 373 7.28 12.18 17.76
CA PHE A 373 8.28 13.24 17.85
C PHE A 373 8.29 14.15 16.62
N LEU A 374 8.06 13.61 15.42
CA LEU A 374 7.93 14.41 14.18
C LEU A 374 6.62 15.20 14.11
N GLY A 375 5.63 14.86 14.94
CA GLY A 375 4.41 15.65 15.10
C GLY A 375 4.64 16.96 15.85
N ALA A 376 5.70 17.06 16.67
CA ALA A 376 6.04 18.24 17.43
C ALA A 376 6.93 19.20 16.63
N VAL A 377 6.47 20.43 16.41
CA VAL A 377 7.16 21.44 15.57
C VAL A 377 8.61 21.66 15.99
N VAL A 378 8.87 21.79 17.30
CA VAL A 378 10.20 22.06 17.84
C VAL A 378 11.19 20.91 17.55
N LEU A 379 10.73 19.67 17.67
CA LEU A 379 11.55 18.49 17.40
C LEU A 379 11.70 18.27 15.89
N ASP A 380 10.64 18.52 15.12
CA ASP A 380 10.68 18.37 13.67
C ASP A 380 11.71 19.29 13.01
N TYR A 381 11.92 20.50 13.54
CA TYR A 381 12.97 21.40 13.04
C TYR A 381 14.38 20.80 13.13
N GLN A 382 14.62 19.92 14.10
CA GLN A 382 15.92 19.26 14.28
C GLN A 382 16.01 17.96 13.47
N PHE A 383 14.90 17.25 13.28
CA PHE A 383 14.91 15.93 12.67
C PHE A 383 14.59 15.92 11.17
N ARG A 384 13.89 16.93 10.65
CA ARG A 384 13.46 16.98 9.25
C ARG A 384 14.67 16.95 8.31
N GLY A 385 14.59 16.11 7.28
CA GLY A 385 15.65 15.96 6.27
C GLY A 385 16.80 15.05 6.71
N THR A 386 16.84 14.61 7.96
CA THR A 386 17.83 13.64 8.46
C THR A 386 17.35 12.19 8.29
N TYR A 387 18.23 11.22 8.56
CA TYR A 387 17.88 9.79 8.59
C TYR A 387 16.86 9.42 9.69
N TRP A 388 16.55 10.31 10.64
CA TRP A 388 15.47 10.09 11.59
C TRP A 388 14.14 9.84 10.88
N VAL A 389 13.76 10.72 9.95
CA VAL A 389 12.50 10.61 9.18
C VAL A 389 12.44 9.31 8.39
N ALA A 390 13.55 8.95 7.73
CA ALA A 390 13.65 7.70 6.97
C ALA A 390 13.49 6.47 7.89
N THR A 391 14.12 6.49 9.08
CA THR A 391 14.08 5.40 10.04
C THR A 391 12.68 5.22 10.64
N SER A 392 12.04 6.30 11.08
CA SER A 392 10.66 6.27 11.59
C SER A 392 9.71 5.69 10.54
N ARG A 393 9.82 6.14 9.28
CA ARG A 393 9.01 5.60 8.18
C ARG A 393 9.33 4.13 7.88
N CYS A 394 10.59 3.71 7.93
CA CYS A 394 10.98 2.31 7.72
C CYS A 394 10.37 1.37 8.77
N PHE A 395 10.32 1.76 10.04
CA PHE A 395 9.66 0.94 11.06
C PHE A 395 8.15 0.82 10.80
N SER A 396 7.48 1.93 10.51
CA SER A 396 6.03 1.94 10.24
C SER A 396 5.68 1.17 8.96
N SER A 397 6.39 1.39 7.85
CA SER A 397 6.16 0.68 6.58
C SER A 397 6.66 -0.76 6.59
N GLY A 398 7.66 -1.07 7.42
CA GLY A 398 8.10 -2.43 7.71
C GLY A 398 6.98 -3.27 8.33
N SER A 399 6.14 -2.66 9.18
CA SER A 399 4.95 -3.36 9.71
C SER A 399 3.99 -3.80 8.59
N THR A 400 3.65 -2.91 7.67
CA THR A 400 2.81 -3.18 6.49
C THR A 400 3.41 -4.28 5.61
N SER A 401 4.73 -4.23 5.40
CA SER A 401 5.45 -5.20 4.57
C SER A 401 5.52 -6.60 5.23
N PHE A 402 5.70 -6.68 6.55
CA PHE A 402 5.65 -7.96 7.27
C PHE A 402 4.27 -8.61 7.19
N ILE A 403 3.21 -7.79 7.23
CA ILE A 403 1.83 -8.27 7.10
C ILE A 403 1.52 -8.73 5.67
N SER A 404 2.12 -8.10 4.66
CA SER A 404 2.02 -8.56 3.26
C SER A 404 2.59 -9.97 3.05
N ARG A 405 3.67 -10.33 3.77
CA ARG A 405 4.20 -11.71 3.80
C ARG A 405 3.30 -12.65 4.61
N CYS A 406 2.72 -12.17 5.70
CA CYS A 406 1.76 -12.92 6.51
C CYS A 406 0.56 -13.43 5.68
N SER A 407 -0.09 -12.55 4.91
CA SER A 407 -1.26 -12.90 4.10
C SER A 407 -0.96 -13.95 3.03
N SER A 408 0.24 -13.91 2.43
CA SER A 408 0.70 -14.94 1.48
C SER A 408 0.92 -16.33 2.12
N SER A 409 1.16 -16.36 3.43
CA SER A 409 1.39 -17.58 4.22
C SER A 409 0.13 -18.12 4.92
N GLY A 410 -0.95 -17.34 4.95
CA GLY A 410 -2.26 -17.77 5.43
C GLY A 410 -2.85 -18.84 4.53
N ARG A 411 -3.60 -19.81 5.08
CA ARG A 411 -4.25 -20.86 4.29
C ARG A 411 -5.09 -20.19 3.19
N ARG A 412 -4.79 -20.50 1.91
CA ARG A 412 -5.66 -20.20 0.77
C ARG A 412 -7.04 -20.82 1.06
N PRO A 413 -8.12 -20.03 1.25
CA PRO A 413 -9.45 -20.60 1.31
C PRO A 413 -9.81 -21.04 -0.12
N GLY A 414 -9.95 -22.35 -0.34
CA GLY A 414 -10.53 -22.90 -1.58
C GLY A 414 -9.58 -23.34 -2.70
N ALA A 415 -8.28 -23.58 -2.45
CA ALA A 415 -7.39 -24.19 -3.45
C ALA A 415 -7.06 -25.65 -3.08
N CYS A 416 -7.43 -26.59 -3.94
CA CYS A 416 -6.91 -27.96 -4.01
C CYS A 416 -5.40 -28.00 -4.35
N SER A 417 -4.57 -27.32 -3.57
CA SER A 417 -3.14 -27.57 -3.50
C SER A 417 -2.84 -27.95 -2.04
N THR A 418 -2.68 -29.25 -1.80
CA THR A 418 -2.59 -29.88 -0.48
C THR A 418 -1.30 -29.59 0.30
N THR A 419 -0.42 -28.73 -0.22
CA THR A 419 0.82 -28.35 0.46
C THR A 419 0.74 -26.93 1.03
N PRO A 420 0.62 -26.75 2.37
CA PRO A 420 0.88 -25.47 2.99
C PRO A 420 2.34 -25.06 2.77
N PRO A 421 2.66 -23.75 2.67
CA PRO A 421 4.05 -23.30 2.69
C PRO A 421 4.74 -23.86 3.94
N SER A 422 5.95 -24.39 3.78
CA SER A 422 6.61 -25.11 4.86
C SER A 422 6.83 -24.18 6.06
N SER A 423 6.20 -24.47 7.19
CA SER A 423 6.37 -23.66 8.41
C SER A 423 7.82 -23.71 8.93
N ARG A 424 8.64 -24.65 8.44
CA ARG A 424 10.06 -24.79 8.78
C ARG A 424 10.97 -23.81 8.03
N CYS A 425 10.65 -23.40 6.81
CA CYS A 425 11.47 -22.40 6.10
C CYS A 425 11.25 -20.96 6.62
N GLY A 426 10.08 -20.67 7.21
CA GLY A 426 9.76 -19.34 7.75
C GLY A 426 10.30 -19.07 9.16
N THR A 427 10.72 -20.10 9.90
CA THR A 427 11.36 -19.97 11.21
C THR A 427 12.54 -20.92 11.25
N ALA A 428 13.72 -20.40 10.93
CA ALA A 428 14.96 -21.12 11.09
C ALA A 428 15.26 -21.28 12.59
N SER A 429 14.72 -22.34 13.21
CA SER A 429 15.30 -22.90 14.43
C SER A 429 16.00 -24.21 14.08
N ARG A 430 17.33 -24.21 14.24
CA ARG A 430 18.18 -25.40 14.12
C ARG A 430 17.72 -26.43 15.16
N ARG A 431 17.24 -27.59 14.71
CA ARG A 431 17.43 -28.84 15.45
C ARG A 431 17.91 -29.93 14.50
N SER A 432 19.02 -30.52 14.92
CA SER A 432 19.83 -31.59 14.36
C SER A 432 19.05 -32.64 13.58
N ALA A 433 19.57 -32.98 12.40
CA ALA A 433 19.26 -34.18 11.68
C ALA A 433 19.47 -35.42 12.58
N ARG A 434 18.42 -36.22 12.75
CA ARG A 434 18.56 -37.65 12.99
C ARG A 434 17.82 -38.38 11.86
N SER A 435 18.57 -39.25 11.23
CA SER A 435 18.24 -40.12 10.10
C SER A 435 17.01 -40.99 10.38
N CYS A 436 16.03 -40.97 9.48
CA CYS A 436 15.05 -42.06 9.36
C CYS A 436 15.50 -42.99 8.22
N SER A 437 15.96 -44.20 8.55
CA SER A 437 16.08 -45.33 7.62
C SER A 437 14.74 -46.07 7.51
N PRO A 438 14.42 -46.70 6.37
CA PRO A 438 13.19 -47.44 6.19
C PRO A 438 13.36 -48.94 6.53
N ARG A 439 12.51 -49.48 7.41
CA ARG A 439 12.17 -50.92 7.49
C ARG A 439 10.69 -51.00 7.91
N ARG A 440 9.78 -51.34 6.99
CA ARG A 440 9.24 -52.69 6.65
C ARG A 440 8.47 -53.35 7.79
N SER A 441 7.17 -53.59 7.52
CA SER A 441 6.27 -54.68 7.97
C SER A 441 6.31 -55.05 9.45
N TRP A 442 5.21 -54.83 10.19
CA TRP A 442 4.02 -55.69 10.28
C TRP A 442 2.81 -54.84 10.68
#